data_AF-A0A819PFQ2-F1
#
_entry.id   AF-A0A819PFQ2-F1
#
_cell.length_a   1.000
_cell.length_b   1.000
_cell.length_c   1.000
_cell.angle_alpha   90.00
_cell.angle_beta   90.00
_cell.angle_gamma   90.00
#
_symmetry.space_group_name_H-M   'P 1'
#
loop_
_entity.id
_entity.type
_entity.pdbx_description
1 polymer ?
#
loop_
_entity_poly.entity_id
_entity_poly.type
_entity_poly.pdbx_seq_one_letter_code
_entity_poly.pdbx_strand_id
1 'polypeptide(L)'
;MALASVCTPINFEVQEEAFGLIAQNECTNLENIGRQNKCQIEIQKETTNKIYEIPKALTQDHLSNKLTAAAITIQKNDLAEQKVDLVVVSSTSIYLRDGILKKAGESVKKEYEEASKMSSSEPFETDSGQLLCRKLLFLTWQINQTSQKAFYQSIRNFVRKAVQHAIKAHHTSIAFPAIGCGKYNFDKNIVANEMLIEAQTQLLSANVLLQINFVILPDENDVFDTFQAKLKSLQKGDTEIKDTQNVYSFTKLTITILSNSIEKQEECKTALNNYVQQSCSVIEHCNESALKKWTQPAINAFYKYCSHRLVVLDIKILIGYCKLFGSKESVREAEIEYYREQTKQSEQARLMAIARDIIWAFKKDNKSWEKYAPKLNAQIEDAFTSKLQTFNYADNKSVQYFIDFTQNIETCVNSQEQRKVIRHADVGLPPHWQLQTETVARFSLDENSDEYKDIRGLFDKTMANKYNAMLRIERIQNKQWYTQYNSYKSFSSKKETEKQLFHGCRQESVDLIINSFFNRSFAGVNGTLFGQGAYFSANACYSDSYATPSTQNGEQNMFVVKVIVGNSTRGNPNMKTPPAGFDSTTDEDHIFVTYRDDQAYAEYLIVYR
;
A
#
# COMPACT_ATOMS: atom_id res chain seq x y z
N MET A 1 62.28 -3.45 40.42
CA MET A 1 61.33 -3.92 39.40
C MET A 1 60.16 -2.96 39.43
N ALA A 2 60.21 -1.89 38.63
CA ALA A 2 59.21 -0.83 38.65
C ALA A 2 57.95 -1.32 37.93
N LEU A 3 56.80 -1.27 38.61
CA LEU A 3 55.48 -1.45 38.01
C LEU A 3 55.30 -0.34 36.98
N ALA A 4 55.37 -0.68 35.68
CA ALA A 4 54.97 0.25 34.63
C ALA A 4 53.48 0.57 34.86
N SER A 5 53.16 1.83 35.15
CA SER A 5 51.76 2.24 35.35
C SER A 5 51.04 2.11 34.01
N VAL A 6 50.18 1.10 33.89
CA VAL A 6 49.26 0.99 32.77
C VAL A 6 48.27 2.16 32.89
N CYS A 7 48.14 2.96 31.83
CA CYS A 7 47.15 4.04 31.80
C CYS A 7 45.74 3.44 31.88
N THR A 8 44.77 4.22 32.35
CA THR A 8 43.36 3.80 32.33
C THR A 8 42.97 3.33 30.92
N PRO A 9 42.37 2.13 30.77
CA PRO A 9 41.95 1.62 29.48
C PRO A 9 40.97 2.57 28.79
N ILE A 10 41.06 2.70 27.46
CA ILE A 10 40.08 3.42 26.66
C ILE A 10 39.17 2.40 26.00
N ASN A 11 37.87 2.51 26.25
CA ASN A 11 36.87 1.74 25.53
C ASN A 11 36.57 2.46 24.22
N PHE A 12 36.87 1.79 23.12
CA PHE A 12 36.37 2.14 21.80
C PHE A 12 35.08 1.36 21.57
N GLU A 13 33.96 2.05 21.79
CA GLU A 13 32.67 1.54 21.32
C GLU A 13 32.60 1.76 19.82
N VAL A 14 32.62 0.64 19.11
CA VAL A 14 32.35 0.57 17.68
C VAL A 14 30.92 1.08 17.50
N GLN A 15 30.72 2.19 16.78
CA GLN A 15 29.37 2.70 16.54
C GLN A 15 28.51 1.60 15.88
N GLU A 16 27.18 1.70 15.99
CA GLU A 16 26.29 0.70 15.39
C GLU A 16 26.59 0.48 13.90
N GLU A 17 27.14 1.51 13.25
CA GLU A 17 27.64 1.53 11.89
C GLU A 17 29.08 1.00 11.73
N ALA A 18 29.51 -0.05 12.44
CA ALA A 18 30.82 -0.69 12.15
C ALA A 18 30.91 -2.21 12.45
N PHE A 19 29.82 -2.84 12.89
CA PHE A 19 29.82 -4.23 13.36
C PHE A 19 30.10 -5.30 12.29
N GLY A 20 29.75 -5.05 11.02
CA GLY A 20 29.92 -6.04 9.94
C GLY A 20 31.37 -6.39 9.61
N LEU A 21 32.31 -5.47 9.85
CA LEU A 21 33.75 -5.69 9.63
C LEU A 21 34.36 -6.69 10.61
N ILE A 22 34.01 -6.56 11.89
CA ILE A 22 34.73 -7.20 12.99
C ILE A 22 34.32 -8.66 13.19
N ALA A 23 33.13 -9.02 12.69
CA ALA A 23 32.62 -10.39 12.77
C ALA A 23 33.16 -11.32 11.66
N GLN A 24 33.69 -10.80 10.54
CA GLN A 24 34.20 -11.57 9.39
C GLN A 24 35.69 -11.97 9.46
N ASN A 25 36.25 -12.22 10.66
CA ASN A 25 37.67 -12.56 10.87
C ASN A 25 38.70 -11.43 10.60
N GLU A 26 38.30 -10.17 10.68
CA GLU A 26 39.26 -9.03 10.64
C GLU A 26 39.90 -8.69 12.00
N CYS A 27 39.75 -9.53 13.04
CA CYS A 27 40.44 -9.34 14.32
C CYS A 27 41.95 -9.17 14.14
N THR A 28 42.54 -9.84 13.15
CA THR A 28 43.96 -9.71 12.79
C THR A 28 44.32 -8.28 12.36
N ASN A 29 43.45 -7.59 11.62
CA ASN A 29 43.69 -6.21 11.19
C ASN A 29 43.57 -5.25 12.36
N LEU A 30 42.58 -5.45 13.24
CA LEU A 30 42.45 -4.67 14.47
C LEU A 30 43.68 -4.85 15.36
N GLU A 31 44.08 -6.08 15.65
CA GLU A 31 45.30 -6.39 16.41
C GLU A 31 46.56 -5.80 15.78
N ASN A 32 46.66 -5.80 14.43
CA ASN A 32 47.78 -5.17 13.73
C ASN A 32 47.79 -3.65 13.90
N ILE A 33 46.63 -2.99 13.87
CA ILE A 33 46.50 -1.55 14.19
C ILE A 33 46.94 -1.30 15.63
N GLY A 34 46.53 -2.16 16.57
CA GLY A 34 47.01 -2.12 17.96
C GLY A 34 48.53 -2.18 18.04
N ARG A 35 49.15 -3.21 17.44
CA ARG A 35 50.61 -3.39 17.43
C ARG A 35 51.35 -2.19 16.83
N GLN A 36 50.87 -1.67 15.70
CA GLN A 36 51.47 -0.50 15.04
C GLN A 36 51.46 0.75 15.93
N ASN A 37 50.41 0.90 16.75
CA ASN A 37 50.25 2.01 17.69
C ASN A 37 50.75 1.67 19.11
N LYS A 38 51.51 0.58 19.30
CA LYS A 38 52.00 0.13 20.62
C LYS A 38 50.88 -0.03 21.66
N CYS A 39 49.73 -0.51 21.22
CA CYS A 39 48.57 -0.80 22.04
C CYS A 39 48.23 -2.30 21.97
N GLN A 40 47.75 -2.85 23.08
CA GLN A 40 47.09 -4.15 23.11
C GLN A 40 45.59 -3.92 22.92
N ILE A 41 44.96 -4.73 22.08
CA ILE A 41 43.52 -4.68 21.82
C ILE A 41 42.86 -5.92 22.40
N GLU A 42 41.80 -5.71 23.18
CA GLU A 42 40.90 -6.77 23.64
C GLU A 42 39.52 -6.56 23.04
N ILE A 43 38.89 -7.62 22.55
CA ILE A 43 37.59 -7.56 21.87
C ILE A 43 36.60 -8.40 22.67
N GLN A 44 35.53 -7.79 23.16
CA GLN A 44 34.41 -8.47 23.81
C GLN A 44 33.21 -8.50 22.88
N LYS A 45 32.62 -9.68 22.68
CA LYS A 45 31.39 -9.88 21.89
C LYS A 45 30.22 -10.19 22.82
N GLU A 46 29.17 -9.39 22.80
CA GLU A 46 27.93 -9.60 23.55
C GLU A 46 26.76 -9.81 22.60
N THR A 47 26.30 -11.05 22.45
CA THR A 47 25.09 -11.34 21.68
C THR A 47 23.85 -11.05 22.52
N THR A 48 23.11 -10.00 22.17
CA THR A 48 21.80 -9.66 22.73
C THR A 48 20.69 -10.13 21.81
N ASN A 49 19.86 -11.05 22.30
CA ASN A 49 18.58 -11.35 21.64
C ASN A 49 17.62 -10.20 21.94
N LYS A 50 17.38 -9.32 20.96
CA LYS A 50 16.29 -8.35 21.06
C LYS A 50 15.04 -8.98 20.46
N ILE A 51 14.05 -9.22 21.31
CA ILE A 51 12.68 -9.42 20.85
C ILE A 51 12.25 -8.08 20.28
N TYR A 52 12.12 -7.97 18.96
CA TYR A 52 11.22 -6.96 18.42
C TYR A 52 9.82 -7.47 18.74
N GLU A 53 9.31 -7.08 19.92
CA GLU A 53 7.87 -6.95 20.04
C GLU A 53 7.50 -5.91 18.99
N ILE A 54 6.67 -6.27 18.00
CA ILE A 54 5.70 -5.28 17.56
C ILE A 54 4.98 -4.95 18.86
N PRO A 55 5.11 -3.72 19.41
CA PRO A 55 4.44 -3.40 20.65
C PRO A 55 2.98 -3.79 20.47
N LYS A 56 2.33 -4.25 21.54
CA LYS A 56 0.86 -4.43 21.65
C LYS A 56 0.04 -3.16 21.32
N ALA A 57 0.69 -2.15 20.75
CA ALA A 57 0.27 -0.83 20.44
C ALA A 57 0.03 -0.70 18.92
N LEU A 58 -0.80 -1.56 18.35
CA LEU A 58 -1.46 -1.28 17.06
C LEU A 58 -2.55 -0.21 17.18
N THR A 59 -2.76 0.32 18.39
CA THR A 59 -3.34 1.66 18.60
C THR A 59 -2.33 2.79 18.47
N GLN A 60 -1.01 2.51 18.41
CA GLN A 60 0.06 3.49 18.54
C GLN A 60 0.90 3.68 17.27
N ASP A 61 0.82 2.84 16.22
CA ASP A 61 1.56 3.07 14.95
C ASP A 61 0.77 3.84 13.88
N HIS A 62 -0.54 3.67 13.83
CA HIS A 62 -1.40 4.67 13.21
C HIS A 62 -1.33 5.98 14.01
N LEU A 63 -1.20 5.89 15.34
CA LEU A 63 -0.94 7.04 16.19
C LEU A 63 0.47 7.60 16.00
N SER A 64 1.51 6.80 15.74
CA SER A 64 2.91 7.25 15.61
C SER A 64 3.11 7.92 14.26
N ASN A 65 2.53 7.38 13.19
CA ASN A 65 2.42 8.09 11.91
C ASN A 65 1.56 9.34 12.04
N LYS A 66 0.47 9.31 12.81
CA LYS A 66 -0.37 10.49 13.08
C LYS A 66 0.25 11.48 14.06
N LEU A 67 1.13 11.06 14.97
CA LEU A 67 1.88 11.83 15.97
C LEU A 67 3.12 12.45 15.34
N THR A 68 3.85 11.71 14.51
CA THR A 68 4.97 12.23 13.69
C THR A 68 4.46 13.15 12.60
N ALA A 69 3.35 12.82 11.93
CA ALA A 69 2.68 13.74 11.02
C ALA A 69 1.91 14.87 11.74
N ALA A 70 1.69 14.78 13.06
CA ALA A 70 1.25 15.91 13.88
C ALA A 70 2.42 16.77 14.38
N ALA A 71 3.63 16.19 14.49
CA ALA A 71 4.87 16.91 14.75
C ALA A 71 5.36 17.67 13.51
N ILE A 72 4.92 17.28 12.30
CA ILE A 72 5.14 18.02 11.07
C ILE A 72 3.98 19.00 10.85
N THR A 73 4.28 20.30 10.81
CA THR A 73 3.30 21.33 10.47
C THR A 73 3.69 22.09 9.21
N ILE A 74 2.69 22.65 8.53
CA ILE A 74 2.88 23.51 7.36
C ILE A 74 2.13 24.81 7.62
N GLN A 75 2.80 25.95 7.48
CA GLN A 75 2.23 27.26 7.74
C GLN A 75 2.63 28.29 6.67
N LYS A 76 1.73 29.25 6.42
CA LYS A 76 2.04 30.45 5.64
C LYS A 76 2.59 31.50 6.58
N ASN A 77 3.88 31.80 6.47
CA ASN A 77 4.53 32.79 7.32
C ASN A 77 5.89 33.21 6.73
N ASP A 78 6.52 34.23 7.30
CA ASP A 78 7.93 34.52 7.06
C ASP A 78 8.80 33.61 7.94
N LEU A 79 9.84 33.03 7.34
CA LEU A 79 10.81 32.19 8.07
C LEU A 79 11.56 32.99 9.15
N ALA A 80 11.74 34.30 8.96
CA ALA A 80 12.37 35.18 9.94
C ALA A 80 11.52 35.42 11.19
N GLU A 81 10.22 35.15 11.12
CA GLU A 81 9.26 35.41 12.21
C GLU A 81 8.99 34.15 13.05
N GLN A 82 9.76 33.08 12.81
CA GLN A 82 9.55 31.80 13.49
C GLN A 82 10.08 31.78 14.91
N LYS A 83 9.20 31.42 15.85
CA LYS A 83 9.54 31.16 17.25
C LYS A 83 9.80 29.66 17.46
N VAL A 84 10.98 29.22 17.05
CA VAL A 84 11.47 27.84 17.18
C VAL A 84 12.91 27.82 17.71
N ASP A 85 13.40 26.67 18.13
CA ASP A 85 14.80 26.55 18.58
C ASP A 85 15.76 26.76 17.41
N LEU A 86 15.48 26.14 16.26
CA LEU A 86 16.37 26.17 15.11
C LEU A 86 15.66 26.58 13.81
N VAL A 87 16.13 27.63 13.15
CA VAL A 87 15.68 28.00 11.80
C VAL A 87 16.73 27.57 10.78
N VAL A 88 16.32 26.77 9.78
CA VAL A 88 17.21 26.29 8.73
C VAL A 88 17.27 27.29 7.59
N VAL A 89 18.46 27.78 7.28
CA VAL A 89 18.72 28.72 6.19
C VAL A 89 19.48 28.03 5.08
N SER A 90 18.89 28.01 3.88
CA SER A 90 19.58 27.50 2.70
C SER A 90 20.66 28.49 2.25
N SER A 91 21.92 28.18 2.53
CA SER A 91 23.08 28.98 2.09
C SER A 91 23.20 29.07 0.57
N THR A 92 22.62 28.12 -0.16
CA THR A 92 22.56 28.14 -1.62
C THR A 92 21.61 29.21 -2.17
N SER A 93 20.60 29.62 -1.37
CA SER A 93 19.63 30.64 -1.77
C SER A 93 20.07 32.02 -1.29
N ILE A 94 20.64 32.81 -2.20
CA ILE A 94 21.12 34.19 -1.91
C ILE A 94 19.99 35.05 -1.33
N TYR A 95 18.79 34.99 -1.91
CA TYR A 95 17.65 35.82 -1.47
C TYR A 95 17.19 35.46 -0.06
N LEU A 96 17.05 34.17 0.24
CA LEU A 96 16.64 33.71 1.57
C LEU A 96 17.72 34.07 2.60
N ARG A 97 18.97 33.72 2.31
CA ARG A 97 20.11 33.97 3.19
C ARG A 97 20.25 35.46 3.51
N ASP A 98 20.33 36.31 2.49
CA ASP A 98 20.57 37.74 2.68
C ASP A 98 19.38 38.42 3.35
N GLY A 99 18.15 37.96 3.06
CA GLY A 99 16.94 38.41 3.75
C GLY A 99 16.95 38.09 5.25
N ILE A 100 17.33 36.86 5.61
CA ILE A 100 17.45 36.43 7.01
C ILE A 100 18.58 37.18 7.72
N LEU A 101 19.77 37.28 7.11
CA LEU A 101 20.91 37.98 7.70
C LEU A 101 20.61 39.46 7.95
N LYS A 102 19.91 40.12 7.00
CA LYS A 102 19.48 41.52 7.16
C LYS A 102 18.56 41.71 8.38
N LYS A 103 17.63 40.77 8.61
CA LYS A 103 16.71 40.82 9.75
C LYS A 103 17.39 40.39 11.06
N ALA A 104 18.36 39.48 11.02
CA ALA A 104 19.12 39.03 12.20
C ALA A 104 20.08 40.10 12.74
N GLY A 105 20.60 40.95 11.86
CA GLY A 105 21.48 42.07 12.21
C GLY A 105 22.96 41.79 11.93
N GLU A 106 23.77 42.85 12.06
CA GLU A 106 25.17 42.84 11.59
C GLU A 106 26.08 41.86 12.34
N SER A 107 25.76 41.52 13.60
CA SER A 107 26.53 40.54 14.38
C SER A 107 26.49 39.15 13.75
N VAL A 108 25.27 38.67 13.43
CA VAL A 108 25.04 37.34 12.83
C VAL A 108 25.60 37.30 11.41
N LYS A 109 25.50 38.41 10.67
CA LYS A 109 26.09 38.52 9.33
C LYS A 109 27.60 38.32 9.33
N LYS A 110 28.32 38.92 10.30
CA LYS A 110 29.76 38.70 10.45
C LYS A 110 30.09 37.24 10.81
N GLU A 111 29.34 36.66 11.74
CA GLU A 111 29.51 35.24 12.13
C GLU A 111 29.34 34.30 10.92
N TYR A 112 28.33 34.57 10.08
CA TYR A 112 28.14 33.85 8.82
C TYR A 112 29.30 34.04 7.84
N GLU A 113 29.77 35.27 7.64
CA GLU A 113 30.88 35.58 6.72
C GLU A 113 32.21 34.96 7.17
N GLU A 114 32.42 34.78 8.48
CA GLU A 114 33.58 34.09 9.04
C GLU A 114 33.46 32.57 8.87
N ALA A 115 32.32 32.00 9.27
CA ALA A 115 32.06 30.55 9.16
C ALA A 115 32.09 30.05 7.72
N SER A 116 31.51 30.82 6.79
CA SER A 116 31.47 30.48 5.35
C SER A 116 32.86 30.45 4.69
N LYS A 117 33.86 31.11 5.27
CA LYS A 117 35.26 31.04 4.80
C LYS A 117 35.99 29.78 5.29
N MET A 118 35.59 29.23 6.43
CA MET A 118 36.26 28.09 7.07
C MET A 118 35.78 26.73 6.56
N SER A 119 34.51 26.60 6.16
CA SER A 119 33.98 25.38 5.54
C SER A 119 32.73 25.69 4.73
N SER A 120 32.70 25.27 3.46
CA SER A 120 31.56 25.56 2.56
C SER A 120 30.51 24.45 2.47
N SER A 121 30.78 23.25 3.01
CA SER A 121 29.97 22.04 2.77
C SER A 121 29.28 21.42 4.00
N GLU A 122 29.68 21.82 5.21
CA GLU A 122 29.11 21.29 6.45
C GLU A 122 28.04 22.23 7.04
N PRO A 123 27.00 21.69 7.72
CA PRO A 123 26.07 22.50 8.49
C PRO A 123 26.83 23.30 9.54
N PHE A 124 26.52 24.58 9.68
CA PHE A 124 27.04 25.38 10.79
C PHE A 124 25.95 26.22 11.44
N GLU A 125 26.02 26.31 12.75
CA GLU A 125 25.04 27.01 13.59
C GLU A 125 25.60 28.39 13.99
N THR A 126 24.74 29.39 14.04
CA THR A 126 25.08 30.76 14.46
C THR A 126 24.03 31.28 15.44
N ASP A 127 24.30 32.42 16.08
CA ASP A 127 23.28 33.11 16.86
C ASP A 127 22.12 33.63 16.00
N SER A 128 20.97 33.91 16.61
CA SER A 128 19.78 34.41 15.91
C SER A 128 19.69 35.94 15.89
N GLY A 129 20.49 36.62 16.71
CA GLY A 129 20.54 38.09 16.75
C GLY A 129 19.20 38.70 17.13
N GLN A 130 18.58 39.43 16.19
CA GLN A 130 17.28 40.10 16.40
C GLN A 130 16.07 39.22 16.05
N LEU A 131 16.27 37.97 15.63
CA LEU A 131 15.18 37.05 15.27
C LEU A 131 14.55 36.41 16.52
N LEU A 132 13.35 35.86 16.35
CA LEU A 132 12.59 35.21 17.42
C LEU A 132 13.02 33.76 17.70
N CYS A 133 13.79 33.15 16.80
CA CYS A 133 14.32 31.80 16.98
C CYS A 133 15.54 31.81 17.92
N ARG A 134 15.92 30.64 18.45
CA ARG A 134 17.10 30.56 19.34
C ARG A 134 18.41 30.54 18.56
N LYS A 135 18.45 29.83 17.43
CA LYS A 135 19.65 29.64 16.60
C LYS A 135 19.30 29.56 15.11
N LEU A 136 20.30 29.83 14.26
CA LEU A 136 20.22 29.68 12.81
C LEU A 136 21.16 28.57 12.34
N LEU A 137 20.66 27.63 11.55
CA LEU A 137 21.46 26.59 10.90
C LEU A 137 21.62 26.90 9.42
N PHE A 138 22.85 27.17 9.00
CA PHE A 138 23.19 27.39 7.60
C PHE A 138 23.59 26.08 6.94
N LEU A 139 22.91 25.74 5.84
CA LEU A 139 23.14 24.50 5.12
C LEU A 139 23.11 24.71 3.60
N THR A 140 24.07 24.11 2.89
CA THR A 140 24.07 24.07 1.43
C THR A 140 23.39 22.80 0.91
N TRP A 141 22.76 22.90 -0.26
CA TRP A 141 22.32 21.77 -1.06
C TRP A 141 22.73 21.97 -2.52
N GLN A 142 22.87 20.86 -3.25
CA GLN A 142 23.39 20.85 -4.62
C GLN A 142 22.26 20.91 -5.65
N ILE A 143 22.19 22.04 -6.37
CA ILE A 143 21.13 22.34 -7.36
C ILE A 143 21.46 21.74 -8.75
N ASN A 144 22.74 21.75 -9.15
CA ASN A 144 23.19 21.32 -10.47
C ASN A 144 23.55 19.83 -10.47
N GLN A 145 22.54 18.96 -10.48
CA GLN A 145 22.74 17.52 -10.53
C GLN A 145 22.57 16.99 -11.96
N THR A 146 23.46 16.08 -12.35
CA THR A 146 23.46 15.45 -13.69
C THR A 146 22.30 14.46 -13.90
N SER A 147 21.63 14.06 -12.83
CA SER A 147 20.46 13.17 -12.88
C SER A 147 19.35 13.59 -11.91
N GLN A 148 18.12 13.27 -12.29
CA GLN A 148 16.92 13.50 -11.47
C GLN A 148 16.99 12.78 -10.12
N LYS A 149 17.60 11.57 -10.07
CA LYS A 149 17.82 10.82 -8.83
C LYS A 149 18.78 11.56 -7.88
N ALA A 150 19.90 12.08 -8.40
CA ALA A 150 20.85 12.83 -7.59
C ALA A 150 20.26 14.17 -7.08
N PHE A 151 19.39 14.80 -7.87
CA PHE A 151 18.63 15.98 -7.45
C PHE A 151 17.71 15.68 -6.25
N TYR A 152 16.90 14.63 -6.31
CA TYR A 152 16.03 14.23 -5.19
C TYR A 152 16.83 13.89 -3.94
N GLN A 153 17.95 13.18 -4.11
CA GLN A 153 18.85 12.86 -3.01
C GLN A 153 19.41 14.12 -2.36
N SER A 154 19.68 15.19 -3.11
CA SER A 154 20.15 16.45 -2.54
C SER A 154 19.09 17.13 -1.66
N ILE A 155 17.81 17.09 -2.03
CA ILE A 155 16.71 17.64 -1.22
C ILE A 155 16.57 16.85 0.08
N ARG A 156 16.60 15.50 -0.01
CA ARG A 156 16.54 14.64 1.18
C ARG A 156 17.74 14.86 2.10
N ASN A 157 18.96 14.89 1.55
CA ASN A 157 20.16 15.13 2.34
C ASN A 157 20.10 16.47 3.07
N PHE A 158 19.49 17.51 2.48
CA PHE A 158 19.30 18.79 3.14
C PHE A 158 18.41 18.67 4.40
N VAL A 159 17.25 18.02 4.29
CA VAL A 159 16.35 17.80 5.43
C VAL A 159 17.01 16.88 6.47
N ARG A 160 17.64 15.79 6.03
CA ARG A 160 18.32 14.81 6.89
C ARG A 160 19.40 15.46 7.76
N LYS A 161 20.34 16.18 7.13
CA LYS A 161 21.44 16.82 7.86
C LYS A 161 20.93 17.83 8.90
N ALA A 162 19.91 18.62 8.55
CA ALA A 162 19.33 19.60 9.45
C ALA A 162 18.61 18.95 10.64
N VAL A 163 17.81 17.91 10.42
CA VAL A 163 17.13 17.17 11.50
C VAL A 163 18.15 16.45 12.39
N GLN A 164 19.14 15.77 11.81
CA GLN A 164 20.19 15.10 12.58
C GLN A 164 21.01 16.07 13.44
N HIS A 165 21.33 17.26 12.90
CA HIS A 165 21.98 18.32 13.66
C HIS A 165 21.10 18.78 14.83
N ALA A 166 19.81 19.01 14.58
CA ALA A 166 18.87 19.43 15.63
C ALA A 166 18.75 18.42 16.77
N ILE A 167 18.68 17.13 16.44
CA ILE A 167 18.64 16.04 17.41
C ILE A 167 19.94 16.00 18.23
N LYS A 168 21.10 16.06 17.56
CA LYS A 168 22.42 16.04 18.20
C LYS A 168 22.62 17.25 19.12
N ALA A 169 22.08 18.41 18.76
CA ALA A 169 22.15 19.64 19.55
C ALA A 169 21.01 19.76 20.60
N HIS A 170 20.17 18.73 20.76
CA HIS A 170 19.05 18.69 21.69
C HIS A 170 18.01 19.80 21.51
N HIS A 171 17.80 20.26 20.27
CA HIS A 171 16.72 21.18 19.93
C HIS A 171 15.37 20.43 19.90
N THR A 172 14.28 21.12 20.28
CA THR A 172 12.93 20.54 20.36
C THR A 172 12.01 21.00 19.24
N SER A 173 12.38 22.07 18.52
CA SER A 173 11.64 22.57 17.35
C SER A 173 12.58 23.09 16.25
N ILE A 174 12.23 22.81 14.99
CA ILE A 174 12.99 23.21 13.81
C ILE A 174 12.07 23.73 12.71
N ALA A 175 12.45 24.81 12.03
CA ALA A 175 11.71 25.38 10.90
C ALA A 175 12.49 25.29 9.58
N PHE A 176 11.83 24.82 8.53
CA PHE A 176 12.37 24.66 7.18
C PHE A 176 11.69 25.60 6.18
N PRO A 177 12.45 26.22 5.26
CA PRO A 177 11.89 26.83 4.06
C PRO A 177 11.46 25.77 3.04
N ALA A 178 10.51 26.09 2.16
CA ALA A 178 10.29 25.33 0.94
C ALA A 178 11.42 25.57 -0.07
N ILE A 179 12.42 24.70 -0.08
CA ILE A 179 13.58 24.87 -0.97
C ILE A 179 13.24 24.49 -2.41
N GLY A 180 13.57 25.35 -3.36
CA GLY A 180 13.48 25.01 -4.80
C GLY A 180 12.16 25.32 -5.50
N CYS A 181 11.07 25.62 -4.78
CA CYS A 181 9.77 25.95 -5.39
C CYS A 181 9.71 27.38 -5.99
N GLY A 182 10.52 28.32 -5.49
CA GLY A 182 10.55 29.72 -5.95
C GLY A 182 11.31 29.92 -7.27
N LYS A 183 12.34 30.79 -7.28
CA LYS A 183 13.10 31.18 -8.50
C LYS A 183 13.67 30.01 -9.33
N TYR A 184 13.89 28.85 -8.72
CA TYR A 184 14.42 27.67 -9.41
C TYR A 184 13.34 26.88 -10.17
N ASN A 185 12.06 27.19 -9.95
CA ASN A 185 10.89 26.63 -10.66
C ASN A 185 10.89 25.09 -10.71
N PHE A 186 11.37 24.43 -9.64
CA PHE A 186 11.29 22.99 -9.54
C PHE A 186 9.85 22.55 -9.28
N ASP A 187 9.51 21.32 -9.68
CA ASP A 187 8.17 20.79 -9.46
C ASP A 187 7.86 20.73 -7.96
N LYS A 188 6.91 21.57 -7.55
CA LYS A 188 6.44 21.68 -6.17
C LYS A 188 5.94 20.36 -5.59
N ASN A 189 5.40 19.45 -6.40
CA ASN A 189 4.96 18.13 -5.93
C ASN A 189 6.14 17.26 -5.55
N ILE A 190 7.21 17.29 -6.35
CA ILE A 190 8.44 16.58 -6.06
C ILE A 190 9.05 17.14 -4.78
N VAL A 191 9.28 18.45 -4.72
CA VAL A 191 9.91 19.09 -3.55
C VAL A 191 9.13 18.78 -2.27
N ALA A 192 7.80 18.99 -2.28
CA ALA A 192 6.95 18.69 -1.14
C ALA A 192 7.02 17.21 -0.72
N ASN A 193 6.97 16.30 -1.70
CA ASN A 193 7.06 14.86 -1.47
C ASN A 193 8.39 14.48 -0.81
N GLU A 194 9.52 14.92 -1.37
CA GLU A 194 10.84 14.53 -0.90
C GLU A 194 11.15 15.13 0.49
N MET A 195 10.80 16.39 0.74
CA MET A 195 11.04 17.05 2.02
C MET A 195 10.19 16.46 3.16
N LEU A 196 8.88 16.26 2.92
CA LEU A 196 7.97 15.74 3.95
C LEU A 196 8.28 14.28 4.30
N ILE A 197 8.61 13.46 3.30
CA ILE A 197 8.95 12.05 3.53
C ILE A 197 10.26 11.93 4.30
N GLU A 198 11.29 12.71 3.95
CA GLU A 198 12.54 12.67 4.69
C GLU A 198 12.35 13.14 6.14
N ALA A 199 11.59 14.22 6.37
CA ALA A 199 11.27 14.68 7.72
C ALA A 199 10.58 13.59 8.55
N GLN A 200 9.56 12.93 7.97
CA GLN A 200 8.87 11.82 8.63
C GLN A 200 9.82 10.64 8.88
N THR A 201 10.68 10.31 7.92
CA THR A 201 11.67 9.24 8.05
C THR A 201 12.61 9.49 9.23
N GLN A 202 13.11 10.71 9.38
CA GLN A 202 14.02 11.06 10.48
C GLN A 202 13.33 11.03 11.85
N LEU A 203 12.08 11.52 11.94
CA LEU A 203 11.30 11.46 13.18
C LEU A 203 11.03 10.01 13.62
N LEU A 204 10.65 9.15 12.67
CA LEU A 204 10.41 7.73 12.93
C LEU A 204 11.70 6.97 13.27
N SER A 205 12.82 7.30 12.64
CA SER A 205 14.09 6.60 12.89
C SER A 205 14.70 6.95 14.23
N ALA A 206 14.59 8.20 14.67
CA ALA A 206 15.23 8.66 15.90
C ALA A 206 14.36 8.44 17.15
N ASN A 207 13.05 8.18 16.99
CA ASN A 207 12.08 8.05 18.08
C ASN A 207 12.14 9.25 19.06
N VAL A 208 12.24 10.46 18.51
CA VAL A 208 12.37 11.72 19.24
C VAL A 208 11.13 12.60 19.07
N LEU A 209 10.82 13.39 20.09
CA LEU A 209 9.81 14.45 20.02
C LEU A 209 10.45 15.74 19.51
N LEU A 210 10.61 15.85 18.19
CA LEU A 210 11.08 17.06 17.51
C LEU A 210 9.94 17.63 16.66
N GLN A 211 9.53 18.87 16.91
CA GLN A 211 8.54 19.55 16.08
C GLN A 211 9.20 20.11 14.82
N ILE A 212 8.70 19.73 13.64
CA ILE A 212 9.22 20.16 12.33
C ILE A 212 8.18 21.06 11.65
N ASN A 213 8.52 22.32 11.40
CA ASN A 213 7.63 23.29 10.78
C ASN A 213 8.12 23.65 9.37
N PHE A 214 7.37 23.31 8.33
CA PHE A 214 7.61 23.82 6.98
C PHE A 214 6.93 25.18 6.81
N VAL A 215 7.73 26.19 6.51
CA VAL A 215 7.30 27.58 6.37
C VAL A 215 7.29 27.95 4.90
N ILE A 216 6.09 28.21 4.40
CA ILE A 216 5.83 28.63 3.02
C ILE A 216 5.55 30.13 3.03
N LEU A 217 6.08 30.87 2.06
CA LEU A 217 5.83 32.31 1.99
C LEU A 217 4.33 32.59 1.79
N PRO A 218 3.78 33.68 2.36
CA PRO A 218 2.33 33.95 2.32
C PRO A 218 1.73 34.07 0.92
N ASP A 219 2.52 34.49 -0.07
CA ASP A 219 2.16 34.66 -1.47
C ASP A 219 2.23 33.36 -2.30
N GLU A 220 2.94 32.33 -1.83
CA GLU A 220 3.11 31.03 -2.49
C GLU A 220 1.95 30.06 -2.18
N ASN A 221 0.73 30.44 -2.57
CA ASN A 221 -0.49 29.66 -2.29
C ASN A 221 -0.44 28.24 -2.86
N ASP A 222 0.05 28.09 -4.07
CA ASP A 222 0.10 26.82 -4.79
C ASP A 222 1.11 25.84 -4.17
N VAL A 223 2.27 26.33 -3.72
CA VAL A 223 3.26 25.53 -2.97
C VAL A 223 2.67 25.08 -1.65
N PHE A 224 1.98 25.97 -0.93
CA PHE A 224 1.33 25.65 0.33
C PHE A 224 0.27 24.55 0.17
N ASP A 225 -0.60 24.68 -0.83
CA ASP A 225 -1.64 23.70 -1.11
C ASP A 225 -1.06 22.34 -1.46
N THR A 226 0.03 22.30 -2.24
CA THR A 226 0.76 21.07 -2.57
C THR A 226 1.34 20.41 -1.32
N PHE A 227 2.04 21.17 -0.46
CA PHE A 227 2.58 20.65 0.80
C PHE A 227 1.45 20.12 1.70
N GLN A 228 0.35 20.87 1.83
CA GLN A 228 -0.80 20.45 2.63
C GLN A 228 -1.44 19.16 2.11
N ALA A 229 -1.70 19.07 0.81
CA ALA A 229 -2.28 17.89 0.19
C ALA A 229 -1.39 16.67 0.42
N LYS A 230 -0.07 16.84 0.32
CA LYS A 230 0.88 15.77 0.55
C LYS A 230 0.93 15.34 2.01
N LEU A 231 0.97 16.26 2.97
CA LEU A 231 0.90 15.93 4.40
C LEU A 231 -0.40 15.19 4.74
N LYS A 232 -1.55 15.64 4.21
CA LYS A 232 -2.84 14.94 4.36
C LYS A 232 -2.80 13.52 3.79
N SER A 233 -2.12 13.31 2.66
CA SER A 233 -1.96 11.98 2.08
C SER A 233 -1.09 11.06 2.96
N LEU A 234 -0.05 11.59 3.59
CA LEU A 234 0.81 10.86 4.53
C LEU A 234 0.07 10.48 5.82
N GLN A 235 -0.92 11.28 6.23
CA GLN A 235 -1.75 11.06 7.41
C GLN A 235 -2.84 9.98 7.23
N LYS A 236 -3.18 9.58 6.00
CA LYS A 236 -4.35 8.70 5.71
C LYS A 236 -4.07 7.19 5.68
N GLY A 237 -2.82 6.74 5.64
CA GLY A 237 -2.41 5.36 5.93
C GLY A 237 -3.28 4.21 5.37
N ASP A 238 -3.46 4.09 4.05
CA ASP A 238 -4.15 2.94 3.43
C ASP A 238 -3.18 1.75 3.26
N THR A 239 -3.27 0.75 4.16
CA THR A 239 -3.27 -0.72 3.89
C THR A 239 -3.21 -1.50 5.21
N GLU A 240 -4.18 -2.39 5.44
CA GLU A 240 -4.14 -3.41 6.51
C GLU A 240 -3.09 -4.50 6.19
N ILE A 241 -2.26 -4.88 7.17
CA ILE A 241 -1.44 -6.10 7.11
C ILE A 241 -1.54 -6.84 8.46
N LYS A 242 -1.77 -8.16 8.39
CA LYS A 242 -1.98 -9.09 9.52
C LYS A 242 -0.67 -9.52 10.19
N ASP A 243 -0.77 -9.73 11.51
CA ASP A 243 0.24 -10.18 12.47
C ASP A 243 1.17 -11.32 12.02
N THR A 244 2.45 -11.25 12.43
CA THR A 244 3.21 -12.38 13.00
C THR A 244 4.48 -11.90 13.74
N GLN A 245 4.76 -12.49 14.91
CA GLN A 245 5.92 -12.22 15.78
C GLN A 245 7.19 -12.91 15.27
N ASN A 246 8.36 -12.28 15.38
CA ASN A 246 9.66 -12.95 15.22
C ASN A 246 10.74 -12.41 16.18
N VAL A 247 11.61 -13.31 16.66
CA VAL A 247 12.72 -13.06 17.61
C VAL A 247 14.05 -13.05 16.85
N TYR A 248 14.93 -12.07 17.09
CA TYR A 248 16.24 -12.01 16.41
C TYR A 248 17.40 -11.54 17.31
N SER A 249 18.62 -11.95 16.96
CA SER A 249 19.87 -11.75 17.70
C SER A 249 20.71 -10.60 17.11
N PHE A 250 21.21 -9.71 17.97
CA PHE A 250 22.22 -8.70 17.66
C PHE A 250 23.51 -9.01 18.44
N THR A 251 24.69 -8.62 17.98
CA THR A 251 25.95 -8.78 18.74
C THR A 251 26.65 -7.43 18.92
N LYS A 252 26.70 -6.91 20.15
CA LYS A 252 27.48 -5.73 20.55
C LYS A 252 28.96 -6.11 20.63
N LEU A 253 29.85 -5.23 20.17
CA LEU A 253 31.29 -5.41 20.22
C LEU A 253 31.95 -4.24 20.96
N THR A 254 32.68 -4.55 22.03
CA THR A 254 33.46 -3.56 22.80
C THR A 254 34.94 -3.82 22.53
N ILE A 255 35.66 -2.82 22.05
CA ILE A 255 37.11 -2.88 21.85
C ILE A 255 37.78 -2.10 22.99
N THR A 256 38.59 -2.78 23.79
CA THR A 256 39.38 -2.14 24.86
C THR A 256 40.80 -1.92 24.36
N ILE A 257 41.27 -0.67 24.42
CA ILE A 257 42.62 -0.25 24.01
C ILE A 257 43.49 -0.06 25.26
N LEU A 258 44.53 -0.87 25.37
CA LEU A 258 45.48 -0.89 26.49
C LEU A 258 46.84 -0.37 26.03
N SER A 259 47.39 0.64 26.71
CA SER A 259 48.77 1.10 26.50
C SER A 259 49.35 1.71 27.77
N ASN A 260 50.67 1.87 27.80
CA ASN A 260 51.38 2.63 28.82
C ASN A 260 51.47 4.13 28.50
N SER A 261 50.84 4.59 27.42
CA SER A 261 50.79 5.99 26.99
C SER A 261 49.39 6.38 26.52
N ILE A 262 48.83 7.44 27.11
CA ILE A 262 47.53 8.02 26.70
C ILE A 262 47.58 8.50 25.24
N GLU A 263 48.69 9.12 24.82
CA GLU A 263 48.88 9.58 23.44
C GLU A 263 48.76 8.41 22.45
N LYS A 264 49.35 7.25 22.79
CA LYS A 264 49.26 6.04 21.95
C LYS A 264 47.87 5.43 21.93
N GLN A 265 47.11 5.51 23.03
CA GLN A 265 45.71 5.07 23.04
C GLN A 265 44.85 5.93 22.11
N GLU A 266 45.04 7.25 22.10
CA GLU A 266 44.30 8.17 21.21
C GLU A 266 44.72 8.04 19.73
N GLU A 267 46.01 7.82 19.45
CA GLU A 267 46.49 7.48 18.09
C GLU A 267 45.85 6.16 17.61
N CYS A 268 45.84 5.13 18.44
CA CYS A 268 45.24 3.83 18.12
C CYS A 268 43.73 3.96 17.87
N LYS A 269 43.02 4.73 18.72
CA LYS A 269 41.60 5.01 18.56
C LYS A 269 41.30 5.72 17.24
N THR A 270 42.13 6.70 16.88
CA THR A 270 42.01 7.42 15.61
C THR A 270 42.25 6.50 14.41
N ALA A 271 43.27 5.64 14.49
CA ALA A 271 43.56 4.66 13.45
C ALA A 271 42.44 3.62 13.27
N LEU A 272 41.85 3.15 14.38
CA LEU A 272 40.69 2.26 14.36
C LEU A 272 39.46 2.94 13.72
N ASN A 273 39.17 4.20 14.06
CA ASN A 273 38.11 4.97 13.43
C ASN A 273 38.32 5.11 11.91
N ASN A 274 39.54 5.45 11.48
CA ASN A 274 39.86 5.58 10.06
C ASN A 274 39.70 4.26 9.31
N TYR A 275 40.16 3.15 9.90
CA TYR A 275 40.01 1.82 9.33
C TYR A 275 38.54 1.44 9.15
N VAL A 276 37.74 1.64 10.21
CA VAL A 276 36.30 1.39 10.18
C VAL A 276 35.61 2.20 9.08
N GLN A 277 35.89 3.51 9.00
CA GLN A 277 35.33 4.38 7.97
C GLN A 277 35.74 3.98 6.54
N GLN A 278 36.96 3.46 6.36
CA GLN A 278 37.46 3.04 5.05
C GLN A 278 36.93 1.66 4.63
N SER A 279 36.65 0.76 5.57
CA SER A 279 36.30 -0.63 5.27
C SER A 279 34.78 -0.87 5.26
N CYS A 280 34.00 0.01 5.89
CA CYS A 280 32.53 -0.06 5.89
C CYS A 280 31.88 0.66 4.69
N SER A 281 30.65 0.24 4.39
CA SER A 281 29.74 0.94 3.48
C SER A 281 28.36 1.09 4.13
N VAL A 282 27.69 2.19 3.81
CA VAL A 282 26.29 2.45 4.17
C VAL A 282 25.54 2.67 2.87
N ILE A 283 24.47 1.91 2.64
CA ILE A 283 23.57 2.10 1.51
C ILE A 283 22.17 2.34 2.07
N GLU A 284 21.53 3.42 1.62
CA GLU A 284 20.18 3.79 2.02
C GLU A 284 19.29 3.87 0.79
N HIS A 285 18.22 3.08 0.80
CA HIS A 285 17.11 3.16 -0.14
C HIS A 285 15.92 3.79 0.58
N CYS A 286 15.40 4.89 0.04
CA CYS A 286 14.38 5.67 0.72
C CYS A 286 13.16 5.88 -0.20
N ASN A 287 11.94 5.72 0.33
CA ASN A 287 10.67 5.84 -0.40
C ASN A 287 10.57 4.93 -1.63
N GLU A 288 11.12 3.73 -1.54
CA GLU A 288 11.04 2.73 -2.60
C GLU A 288 9.63 2.17 -2.68
N SER A 289 8.86 2.61 -3.68
CA SER A 289 7.47 2.18 -3.88
C SER A 289 7.34 0.67 -4.08
N ALA A 290 8.35 0.03 -4.67
CA ALA A 290 8.39 -1.42 -4.82
C ALA A 290 8.76 -2.14 -3.50
N LEU A 291 9.49 -1.50 -2.59
CA LEU A 291 9.75 -2.06 -1.25
C LEU A 291 8.46 -2.15 -0.41
N LYS A 292 7.58 -1.16 -0.55
CA LYS A 292 6.25 -1.16 0.12
C LYS A 292 5.37 -2.38 -0.26
N LYS A 293 5.71 -3.05 -1.36
CA LYS A 293 4.97 -4.21 -1.90
C LYS A 293 5.59 -5.55 -1.47
N TRP A 294 6.68 -5.54 -0.70
CA TRP A 294 7.32 -6.79 -0.28
C TRP A 294 6.45 -7.56 0.69
N THR A 295 6.34 -8.87 0.44
CA THR A 295 5.62 -9.80 1.31
C THR A 295 6.44 -10.18 2.55
N GLN A 296 5.77 -10.53 3.65
CA GLN A 296 6.44 -10.98 4.89
C GLN A 296 7.48 -12.09 4.68
N PRO A 297 7.22 -13.13 3.86
CA PRO A 297 8.22 -14.15 3.55
C PRO A 297 9.46 -13.60 2.85
N ALA A 298 9.31 -12.63 1.95
CA ALA A 298 10.42 -12.00 1.25
C ALA A 298 11.32 -11.19 2.20
N ILE A 299 10.69 -10.45 3.11
CA ILE A 299 11.39 -9.67 4.14
C ILE A 299 12.19 -10.59 5.05
N ASN A 300 11.59 -11.68 5.52
CA ASN A 300 12.26 -12.67 6.36
C ASN A 300 13.44 -13.33 5.64
N ALA A 301 13.28 -13.65 4.35
CA ALA A 301 14.35 -14.20 3.52
C ALA A 301 15.50 -13.20 3.34
N PHE A 302 15.20 -11.93 3.08
CA PHE A 302 16.20 -10.89 2.92
C PHE A 302 16.95 -10.57 4.23
N TYR A 303 16.24 -10.55 5.36
CA TYR A 303 16.88 -10.44 6.67
C TYR A 303 17.84 -11.59 6.93
N LYS A 304 17.43 -12.84 6.65
CA LYS A 304 18.28 -14.02 6.79
C LYS A 304 19.51 -13.94 5.87
N TYR A 305 19.33 -13.43 4.66
CA TYR A 305 20.44 -13.21 3.73
C TYR A 305 21.45 -12.21 4.29
N CYS A 306 20.97 -11.10 4.84
CA CYS A 306 21.81 -10.05 5.45
C CYS A 306 22.51 -10.57 6.71
N SER A 307 21.80 -11.28 7.59
CA SER A 307 22.37 -11.78 8.85
C SER A 307 23.49 -12.81 8.62
N HIS A 308 23.33 -13.71 7.65
CA HIS A 308 24.39 -14.66 7.26
C HIS A 308 25.66 -13.97 6.75
N ARG A 309 25.53 -12.74 6.25
CA ARG A 309 26.64 -11.92 5.73
C ARG A 309 27.06 -10.82 6.68
N LEU A 310 26.54 -10.82 7.91
CA LEU A 310 26.85 -9.82 8.93
C LEU A 310 26.58 -8.39 8.45
N VAL A 311 25.57 -8.24 7.58
CA VAL A 311 25.02 -6.95 7.17
C VAL A 311 23.92 -6.57 8.14
N VAL A 312 24.07 -5.41 8.77
CA VAL A 312 23.04 -4.77 9.57
C VAL A 312 21.98 -4.22 8.62
N LEU A 313 20.73 -4.63 8.85
CA LEU A 313 19.57 -4.22 8.06
C LEU A 313 18.58 -3.46 8.96
N ASP A 314 18.26 -2.23 8.58
CA ASP A 314 17.14 -1.44 9.13
C ASP A 314 16.12 -1.23 8.00
N ILE A 315 14.97 -1.87 8.11
CA ILE A 315 13.91 -1.82 7.09
C ILE A 315 12.60 -1.31 7.70
N LYS A 316 12.02 -0.28 7.08
CA LYS A 316 10.73 0.32 7.46
C LYS A 316 9.84 0.35 6.22
N ILE A 317 9.03 -0.68 6.08
CA ILE A 317 8.34 -1.01 4.82
C ILE A 317 7.24 -0.03 4.47
N LEU A 318 6.49 0.45 5.45
CA LEU A 318 5.38 1.40 5.24
C LEU A 318 5.86 2.68 4.53
N ILE A 319 7.07 3.12 4.85
CA ILE A 319 7.69 4.33 4.28
C ILE A 319 8.66 3.99 3.12
N GLY A 320 8.78 2.71 2.76
CA GLY A 320 9.69 2.25 1.70
C GLY A 320 11.16 2.55 2.00
N TYR A 321 11.57 2.40 3.26
CA TYR A 321 12.94 2.66 3.70
C TYR A 321 13.68 1.34 3.98
N CYS A 322 14.92 1.27 3.51
CA CYS A 322 15.85 0.17 3.76
C CYS A 322 17.26 0.75 3.88
N LYS A 323 17.96 0.41 4.95
CA LYS A 323 19.35 0.76 5.17
C LYS A 323 20.16 -0.51 5.38
N LEU A 324 21.19 -0.65 4.55
CA LEU A 324 22.16 -1.73 4.57
C LEU A 324 23.48 -1.18 5.06
N PHE A 325 24.07 -1.88 6.03
CA PHE A 325 25.27 -1.44 6.67
C PHE A 325 26.20 -2.60 7.01
N GLY A 326 27.52 -2.46 6.80
CA GLY A 326 28.49 -3.53 7.04
C GLY A 326 29.79 -3.34 6.26
N SER A 327 30.54 -4.42 6.03
CA SER A 327 31.73 -4.38 5.16
C SER A 327 31.33 -4.01 3.73
N LYS A 328 32.20 -3.28 3.01
CA LYS A 328 31.94 -2.84 1.63
C LYS A 328 31.48 -3.98 0.71
N GLU A 329 32.14 -5.13 0.82
CA GLU A 329 31.83 -6.33 0.02
C GLU A 329 30.45 -6.90 0.38
N SER A 330 30.18 -7.12 1.68
CA SER A 330 28.92 -7.72 2.12
C SER A 330 27.71 -6.82 1.87
N VAL A 331 27.87 -5.50 2.04
CA VAL A 331 26.82 -4.51 1.73
C VAL A 331 26.52 -4.49 0.24
N ARG A 332 27.53 -4.58 -0.62
CA ARG A 332 27.34 -4.67 -2.08
C ARG A 332 26.57 -5.95 -2.47
N GLU A 333 26.90 -7.09 -1.86
CA GLU A 333 26.13 -8.33 -2.10
C GLU A 333 24.68 -8.22 -1.63
N ALA A 334 24.46 -7.63 -0.45
CA ALA A 334 23.13 -7.40 0.08
C ALA A 334 22.31 -6.43 -0.79
N GLU A 335 22.92 -5.38 -1.35
CA GLU A 335 22.27 -4.48 -2.29
C GLU A 335 21.86 -5.20 -3.59
N ILE A 336 22.70 -6.08 -4.12
CA ILE A 336 22.35 -6.90 -5.29
C ILE A 336 21.14 -7.79 -4.99
N GLU A 337 21.13 -8.43 -3.82
CA GLU A 337 20.01 -9.27 -3.41
C GLU A 337 18.74 -8.45 -3.15
N TYR A 338 18.87 -7.24 -2.62
CA TYR A 338 17.77 -6.29 -2.48
C TYR A 338 17.09 -6.04 -3.82
N TYR A 339 17.86 -5.70 -4.87
CA TYR A 339 17.30 -5.44 -6.20
C TYR A 339 16.72 -6.70 -6.86
N ARG A 340 17.30 -7.89 -6.61
CA ARG A 340 16.74 -9.16 -7.09
C ARG A 340 15.38 -9.45 -6.47
N GLU A 341 15.25 -9.32 -5.16
CA GLU A 341 13.98 -9.56 -4.47
C GLU A 341 12.97 -8.47 -4.87
N GLN A 342 13.38 -7.21 -5.03
CA GLN A 342 12.52 -6.14 -5.52
C GLN A 342 11.93 -6.44 -6.91
N THR A 343 12.75 -6.95 -7.83
CA THR A 343 12.32 -7.35 -9.18
C THR A 343 11.32 -8.51 -9.10
N LYS A 344 11.62 -9.53 -8.29
CA LYS A 344 10.76 -10.69 -8.08
C LYS A 344 9.41 -10.33 -7.48
N GLN A 345 9.38 -9.47 -6.45
CA GLN A 345 8.14 -8.99 -5.83
C GLN A 345 7.32 -8.14 -6.81
N SER A 346 7.98 -7.30 -7.62
CA SER A 346 7.30 -6.48 -8.64
C SER A 346 6.66 -7.33 -9.72
N GLU A 347 7.35 -8.38 -10.19
CA GLU A 347 6.79 -9.30 -11.17
C GLU A 347 5.63 -10.11 -10.57
N GLN A 348 5.76 -10.61 -9.33
CA GLN A 348 4.64 -11.27 -8.65
C GLN A 348 3.43 -10.36 -8.51
N ALA A 349 3.61 -9.10 -8.14
CA ALA A 349 2.53 -8.12 -8.05
C ALA A 349 1.89 -7.85 -9.42
N ARG A 350 2.69 -7.75 -10.50
CA ARG A 350 2.20 -7.60 -11.88
C ARG A 350 1.32 -8.79 -12.28
N LEU A 351 1.83 -10.01 -12.07
CA LEU A 351 1.12 -11.25 -12.40
C LEU A 351 -0.19 -11.36 -11.59
N MET A 352 -0.15 -11.02 -10.29
CA MET A 352 -1.36 -11.00 -9.46
C MET A 352 -2.36 -9.94 -9.92
N ALA A 353 -1.92 -8.75 -10.35
CA ALA A 353 -2.81 -7.72 -10.88
C ALA A 353 -3.50 -8.18 -12.18
N ILE A 354 -2.75 -8.76 -13.13
CA ILE A 354 -3.33 -9.33 -14.34
C ILE A 354 -4.33 -10.44 -14.00
N ALA A 355 -3.96 -11.37 -13.12
CA ALA A 355 -4.85 -12.45 -12.69
C ALA A 355 -6.05 -11.97 -11.86
N ARG A 356 -6.00 -10.76 -11.32
CA ARG A 356 -7.11 -10.11 -10.62
C ARG A 356 -8.11 -9.48 -11.57
N ASP A 357 -7.69 -9.08 -12.77
CA ASP A 357 -8.59 -8.38 -13.70
C ASP A 357 -9.01 -9.31 -14.86
N ILE A 358 -8.16 -10.29 -15.21
CA ILE A 358 -8.39 -11.23 -16.30
C ILE A 358 -8.20 -12.68 -15.82
N ILE A 359 -9.21 -13.53 -16.04
CA ILE A 359 -9.18 -14.95 -15.68
C ILE A 359 -9.29 -15.81 -16.94
N TRP A 360 -8.28 -16.63 -17.14
CA TRP A 360 -8.30 -17.79 -18.00
C TRP A 360 -8.76 -19.02 -17.19
N ALA A 361 -9.61 -19.85 -17.80
CA ALA A 361 -10.08 -21.08 -17.20
C ALA A 361 -10.23 -22.19 -18.25
N PHE A 362 -10.09 -23.44 -17.83
CA PHE A 362 -10.33 -24.61 -18.66
C PHE A 362 -11.51 -25.42 -18.16
N LYS A 363 -12.18 -26.13 -19.08
CA LYS A 363 -13.31 -26.99 -18.76
C LYS A 363 -12.79 -28.30 -18.16
N LYS A 364 -13.04 -28.54 -16.88
CA LYS A 364 -12.57 -29.74 -16.16
C LYS A 364 -13.47 -30.94 -16.45
N ASP A 365 -14.77 -30.72 -16.49
CA ASP A 365 -15.79 -31.70 -16.77
C ASP A 365 -17.00 -31.02 -17.44
N ASN A 366 -18.09 -31.77 -17.72
CA ASN A 366 -19.25 -31.20 -18.42
C ASN A 366 -19.92 -30.03 -17.69
N LYS A 367 -19.68 -29.84 -16.39
CA LYS A 367 -20.41 -28.89 -15.53
C LYS A 367 -19.54 -27.78 -14.93
N SER A 368 -18.22 -27.90 -14.93
CA SER A 368 -17.34 -27.01 -14.17
C SER A 368 -16.12 -26.49 -14.94
N TRP A 369 -15.81 -25.23 -14.66
CA TRP A 369 -14.62 -24.53 -15.15
C TRP A 369 -13.63 -24.37 -14.00
N GLU A 370 -12.37 -24.66 -14.27
CA GLU A 370 -11.27 -24.51 -13.31
C GLU A 370 -10.32 -23.41 -13.78
N LYS A 371 -9.94 -22.53 -12.85
CA LYS A 371 -9.08 -21.38 -13.12
C LYS A 371 -7.61 -21.83 -13.20
N TYR A 372 -6.85 -21.25 -14.12
CA TYR A 372 -5.40 -21.42 -14.07
C TYR A 372 -4.79 -20.73 -12.83
N ALA A 373 -3.68 -21.26 -12.35
CA ALA A 373 -2.92 -20.63 -11.27
C ALA A 373 -2.50 -19.20 -11.68
N PRO A 374 -2.46 -18.21 -10.76
CA PRO A 374 -2.28 -16.79 -11.09
C PRO A 374 -1.09 -16.48 -12.01
N LYS A 375 0.05 -17.15 -11.78
CA LYS A 375 1.24 -16.99 -12.63
C LYS A 375 0.99 -17.47 -14.06
N LEU A 376 0.47 -18.68 -14.21
CA LEU A 376 0.19 -19.27 -15.51
C LEU A 376 -0.90 -18.48 -16.25
N ASN A 377 -1.95 -18.07 -15.54
CA ASN A 377 -3.00 -17.20 -16.05
C ASN A 377 -2.45 -15.93 -16.72
N ALA A 378 -1.56 -15.22 -16.03
CA ALA A 378 -0.96 -14.00 -16.57
C ALA A 378 -0.02 -14.28 -17.76
N GLN A 379 0.68 -15.42 -17.77
CA GLN A 379 1.50 -15.82 -18.93
C GLN A 379 0.64 -16.15 -20.16
N ILE A 380 -0.48 -16.83 -19.98
CA ILE A 380 -1.46 -17.08 -21.04
C ILE A 380 -2.00 -15.75 -21.57
N GLU A 381 -2.33 -14.81 -20.68
CA GLU A 381 -2.80 -13.49 -21.06
C GLU A 381 -1.76 -12.65 -21.83
N ASP A 382 -0.52 -12.64 -21.37
CA ASP A 382 0.59 -11.96 -22.06
C ASP A 382 0.79 -12.55 -23.47
N ALA A 383 0.70 -13.87 -23.63
CA ALA A 383 0.80 -14.54 -24.92
C ALA A 383 -0.35 -14.17 -25.87
N PHE A 384 -1.59 -14.21 -25.35
CA PHE A 384 -2.79 -13.86 -26.10
C PHE A 384 -2.78 -12.39 -26.56
N THR A 385 -2.46 -11.46 -25.66
CA THR A 385 -2.40 -10.02 -25.97
C THR A 385 -1.26 -9.66 -26.92
N SER A 386 -0.17 -10.42 -26.88
CA SER A 386 0.92 -10.35 -27.87
C SER A 386 0.54 -10.93 -29.24
N LYS A 387 -0.72 -11.35 -29.44
CA LYS A 387 -1.26 -11.93 -30.67
C LYS A 387 -0.57 -13.22 -31.09
N LEU A 388 -0.04 -13.99 -30.14
CA LEU A 388 0.40 -15.35 -30.42
C LEU A 388 -0.81 -16.22 -30.74
N GLN A 389 -0.65 -17.18 -31.64
CA GLN A 389 -1.72 -18.13 -31.98
C GLN A 389 -1.81 -19.27 -30.97
N THR A 390 -0.67 -19.65 -30.40
CA THR A 390 -0.56 -20.76 -29.46
C THR A 390 0.31 -20.42 -28.25
N PHE A 391 0.12 -21.16 -27.17
CA PHE A 391 0.92 -21.04 -25.95
C PHE A 391 1.18 -22.42 -25.33
N ASN A 392 2.44 -22.74 -25.04
CA ASN A 392 2.85 -24.01 -24.45
C ASN A 392 3.22 -23.83 -22.98
N TYR A 393 2.81 -24.77 -22.13
CA TYR A 393 3.20 -24.77 -20.72
C TYR A 393 3.26 -26.19 -20.13
N ALA A 394 3.91 -26.31 -18.97
CA ALA A 394 3.93 -27.53 -18.19
C ALA A 394 3.21 -27.33 -16.85
N ASP A 395 2.40 -28.31 -16.43
CA ASP A 395 1.79 -28.28 -15.11
C ASP A 395 2.79 -28.62 -13.98
N ASN A 396 2.33 -28.61 -12.73
CA ASN A 396 3.17 -28.93 -11.57
C ASN A 396 3.70 -30.37 -11.55
N LYS A 397 3.17 -31.26 -12.40
CA LYS A 397 3.61 -32.65 -12.58
C LYS A 397 4.46 -32.82 -13.85
N SER A 398 4.89 -31.71 -14.47
CA SER A 398 5.67 -31.68 -15.70
C SER A 398 4.95 -32.22 -16.94
N VAL A 399 3.61 -32.33 -16.90
CA VAL A 399 2.80 -32.71 -18.06
C VAL A 399 2.69 -31.50 -18.99
N GLN A 400 2.93 -31.71 -20.28
CA GLN A 400 2.96 -30.65 -21.29
C GLN A 400 1.58 -30.42 -21.90
N TYR A 401 1.21 -29.16 -22.05
CA TYR A 401 -0.03 -28.70 -22.65
C TYR A 401 0.26 -27.63 -23.70
N PHE A 402 -0.57 -27.56 -24.73
CA PHE A 402 -0.62 -26.43 -25.64
C PHE A 402 -2.03 -25.86 -25.71
N ILE A 403 -2.13 -24.53 -25.69
CA ILE A 403 -3.36 -23.78 -25.89
C ILE A 403 -3.35 -23.24 -27.31
N ASP A 404 -4.41 -23.50 -28.07
CA ASP A 404 -4.72 -22.85 -29.34
C ASP A 404 -5.76 -21.75 -29.08
N PHE A 405 -5.34 -20.49 -29.20
CA PHE A 405 -6.21 -19.34 -28.96
C PHE A 405 -7.21 -19.11 -30.09
N THR A 406 -6.97 -19.65 -31.29
CA THR A 406 -7.91 -19.54 -32.41
C THR A 406 -9.11 -20.45 -32.23
N GLN A 407 -8.89 -21.63 -31.63
CA GLN A 407 -9.93 -22.61 -31.37
C GLN A 407 -10.48 -22.53 -29.94
N ASN A 408 -9.78 -21.83 -29.03
CA ASN A 408 -10.06 -21.81 -27.60
C ASN A 408 -10.03 -23.23 -26.98
N ILE A 409 -9.01 -24.01 -27.37
CA ILE A 409 -8.81 -25.38 -26.93
C ILE A 409 -7.42 -25.53 -26.34
N GLU A 410 -7.34 -26.22 -25.20
CA GLU A 410 -6.10 -26.75 -24.68
C GLU A 410 -6.03 -28.25 -24.96
N THR A 411 -4.85 -28.72 -25.37
CA THR A 411 -4.59 -30.14 -25.63
C THR A 411 -3.42 -30.60 -24.76
N CYS A 412 -3.61 -31.73 -24.07
CA CYS A 412 -2.53 -32.45 -23.41
C CYS A 412 -1.63 -33.10 -24.47
N VAL A 413 -0.34 -32.79 -24.49
CA VAL A 413 0.59 -33.29 -25.51
C VAL A 413 0.73 -34.81 -25.45
N ASN A 414 0.75 -35.38 -24.24
CA ASN A 414 0.96 -36.81 -24.03
C ASN A 414 -0.29 -37.64 -24.35
N SER A 415 -1.48 -37.22 -23.89
CA SER A 415 -2.73 -37.99 -24.05
C SER A 415 -3.56 -37.58 -25.26
N GLN A 416 -3.25 -36.45 -25.90
CA GLN A 416 -4.05 -35.80 -26.95
C GLN A 416 -5.48 -35.42 -26.50
N GLU A 417 -5.75 -35.46 -25.19
CA GLU A 417 -7.03 -35.05 -24.63
C GLU A 417 -7.20 -33.53 -24.77
N GLN A 418 -8.39 -33.12 -25.21
CA GLN A 418 -8.72 -31.73 -25.46
C GLN A 418 -9.77 -31.21 -24.49
N ARG A 419 -9.59 -29.97 -24.05
CA ARG A 419 -10.56 -29.25 -23.22
C ARG A 419 -10.73 -27.81 -23.67
N LYS A 420 -11.95 -27.29 -23.52
CA LYS A 420 -12.24 -25.89 -23.86
C LYS A 420 -11.56 -24.96 -22.87
N VAL A 421 -11.12 -23.80 -23.37
CA VAL A 421 -10.52 -22.71 -22.60
C VAL A 421 -11.34 -21.45 -22.81
N ILE A 422 -11.45 -20.61 -21.78
CA ILE A 422 -12.14 -19.31 -21.85
C ILE A 422 -11.31 -18.22 -21.18
N ARG A 423 -11.43 -17.00 -21.71
CA ARG A 423 -10.87 -15.76 -21.17
C ARG A 423 -12.01 -14.86 -20.69
N HIS A 424 -11.96 -14.45 -19.43
CA HIS A 424 -12.89 -13.49 -18.83
C HIS A 424 -12.14 -12.22 -18.44
N ALA A 425 -12.62 -11.05 -18.87
CA ALA A 425 -11.95 -9.76 -18.68
C ALA A 425 -12.44 -8.95 -17.46
N ASP A 426 -13.34 -9.48 -16.64
CA ASP A 426 -13.93 -8.77 -15.50
C ASP A 426 -14.10 -9.74 -14.32
N VAL A 427 -13.15 -9.73 -13.38
CA VAL A 427 -13.21 -10.58 -12.19
C VAL A 427 -14.34 -10.15 -11.28
N GLY A 428 -15.15 -11.14 -10.88
CA GLY A 428 -16.32 -10.93 -10.03
C GLY A 428 -17.64 -10.88 -10.78
N LEU A 429 -17.65 -11.09 -12.11
CA LEU A 429 -18.85 -11.39 -12.90
C LEU A 429 -19.05 -12.92 -13.04
N PRO A 430 -20.28 -13.40 -13.28
CA PRO A 430 -20.55 -14.83 -13.43
C PRO A 430 -19.89 -15.43 -14.67
N PRO A 431 -19.33 -16.66 -14.58
CA PRO A 431 -18.61 -17.29 -15.69
C PRO A 431 -19.52 -17.66 -16.88
N HIS A 432 -20.83 -17.76 -16.68
CA HIS A 432 -21.80 -18.05 -17.74
C HIS A 432 -22.24 -16.80 -18.51
N TRP A 433 -21.77 -15.61 -18.14
CA TRP A 433 -22.12 -14.38 -18.86
C TRP A 433 -21.50 -14.36 -20.26
N GLN A 434 -22.32 -13.96 -21.25
CA GLN A 434 -21.88 -13.68 -22.60
C GLN A 434 -21.02 -12.42 -22.64
N LEU A 435 -20.08 -12.36 -23.58
CA LEU A 435 -19.25 -11.18 -23.80
C LEU A 435 -20.14 -9.98 -24.18
N GLN A 436 -19.89 -8.84 -23.53
CA GLN A 436 -20.57 -7.58 -23.81
C GLN A 436 -19.59 -6.40 -23.73
N THR A 437 -19.76 -5.43 -24.62
CA THR A 437 -19.06 -4.14 -24.59
C THR A 437 -19.74 -3.17 -23.63
N GLU A 438 -21.07 -3.18 -23.59
CA GLU A 438 -21.88 -2.28 -22.79
C GLU A 438 -21.90 -2.65 -21.30
N THR A 439 -22.18 -1.66 -20.43
CA THR A 439 -22.32 -1.88 -18.98
C THR A 439 -23.55 -2.73 -18.63
N VAL A 440 -24.59 -2.65 -19.47
CA VAL A 440 -25.86 -3.36 -19.30
C VAL A 440 -26.24 -4.00 -20.62
N ALA A 441 -26.54 -5.30 -20.60
CA ALA A 441 -27.07 -6.02 -21.76
C ALA A 441 -28.13 -7.05 -21.35
N ARG A 442 -29.01 -7.39 -22.28
CA ARG A 442 -30.00 -8.47 -22.16
C ARG A 442 -29.78 -9.49 -23.25
N PHE A 443 -29.81 -10.76 -22.90
CA PHE A 443 -29.62 -11.86 -23.82
C PHE A 443 -30.77 -12.84 -23.73
N SER A 444 -31.51 -13.01 -24.82
CA SER A 444 -32.53 -14.06 -24.90
C SER A 444 -31.88 -15.43 -24.80
N LEU A 445 -32.37 -16.26 -23.89
CA LEU A 445 -31.89 -17.63 -23.71
C LEU A 445 -32.44 -18.54 -24.80
N ASP A 446 -31.64 -19.50 -25.24
CA ASP A 446 -32.07 -20.58 -26.14
C ASP A 446 -33.02 -21.51 -25.36
N GLU A 447 -34.22 -21.75 -25.90
CA GLU A 447 -35.25 -22.60 -25.29
C GLU A 447 -34.77 -24.04 -25.03
N ASN A 448 -33.77 -24.50 -25.78
CA ASN A 448 -33.19 -25.83 -25.61
C ASN A 448 -32.09 -25.89 -24.55
N SER A 449 -31.58 -24.74 -24.09
CA SER A 449 -30.53 -24.68 -23.09
C SER A 449 -31.02 -25.14 -21.71
N ASP A 450 -30.12 -25.72 -20.92
CA ASP A 450 -30.43 -26.13 -19.54
C ASP A 450 -30.81 -24.91 -18.69
N GLU A 451 -30.14 -23.77 -18.90
CA GLU A 451 -30.43 -22.50 -18.21
C GLU A 451 -31.88 -22.04 -18.43
N TYR A 452 -32.39 -22.08 -19.67
CA TYR A 452 -33.78 -21.74 -19.95
C TYR A 452 -34.75 -22.69 -19.25
N LYS A 453 -34.50 -24.01 -19.34
CA LYS A 453 -35.35 -25.05 -18.73
C LYS A 453 -35.39 -24.94 -17.21
N ASP A 454 -34.27 -24.60 -16.58
CA ASP A 454 -34.17 -24.41 -15.13
C ASP A 454 -35.01 -23.20 -14.67
N ILE A 455 -34.88 -22.06 -15.35
CA ILE A 455 -35.63 -20.84 -14.99
C ILE A 455 -37.12 -21.01 -15.29
N ARG A 456 -37.48 -21.61 -16.42
CA ARG A 456 -38.88 -21.96 -16.71
C ARG A 456 -39.45 -22.92 -15.68
N GLY A 457 -38.71 -23.97 -15.33
CA GLY A 457 -39.10 -24.94 -14.31
C GLY A 457 -39.32 -24.28 -12.94
N LEU A 458 -38.48 -23.32 -12.57
CA LEU A 458 -38.64 -22.53 -11.33
C LEU A 458 -39.94 -21.71 -11.34
N PHE A 459 -40.25 -21.04 -12.45
CA PHE A 459 -41.50 -20.27 -12.63
C PHE A 459 -42.74 -21.18 -12.60
N ASP A 460 -42.70 -22.28 -13.35
CA ASP A 460 -43.82 -23.21 -13.51
C ASP A 460 -44.19 -23.94 -12.20
N LYS A 461 -43.32 -23.97 -11.18
CA LYS A 461 -43.67 -24.49 -9.84
C LYS A 461 -44.96 -23.91 -9.28
N THR A 462 -45.27 -22.65 -9.58
CA THR A 462 -46.50 -21.99 -9.10
C THR A 462 -47.35 -21.38 -10.20
N MET A 463 -46.82 -21.29 -11.42
CA MET A 463 -47.48 -20.70 -12.60
C MET A 463 -47.93 -21.73 -13.65
N ALA A 464 -47.64 -23.02 -13.48
CA ALA A 464 -48.15 -24.04 -14.41
C ALA A 464 -49.67 -23.91 -14.60
N ASN A 465 -50.10 -23.81 -15.86
CA ASN A 465 -51.50 -23.60 -16.29
C ASN A 465 -52.14 -22.27 -15.87
N LYS A 466 -51.36 -21.26 -15.46
CA LYS A 466 -51.85 -19.91 -15.10
C LYS A 466 -51.49 -18.82 -16.12
N TYR A 467 -50.81 -19.19 -17.19
CA TYR A 467 -50.45 -18.32 -18.30
C TYR A 467 -50.72 -19.06 -19.63
N ASN A 468 -50.93 -18.30 -20.70
CA ASN A 468 -51.22 -18.81 -22.03
C ASN A 468 -49.95 -19.20 -22.79
N ALA A 469 -48.91 -18.36 -22.73
CA ALA A 469 -47.69 -18.58 -23.50
C ALA A 469 -46.45 -17.98 -22.81
N MET A 470 -45.37 -18.77 -22.78
CA MET A 470 -44.03 -18.28 -22.47
C MET A 470 -43.45 -17.69 -23.75
N LEU A 471 -43.08 -16.40 -23.74
CA LEU A 471 -42.60 -15.71 -24.95
C LEU A 471 -41.07 -15.71 -25.02
N ARG A 472 -40.40 -15.35 -23.91
CA ARG A 472 -38.94 -15.36 -23.81
C ARG A 472 -38.49 -15.28 -22.36
N ILE A 473 -37.27 -15.77 -22.13
CA ILE A 473 -36.51 -15.55 -20.90
C ILE A 473 -35.22 -14.85 -21.29
N GLU A 474 -34.98 -13.68 -20.73
CA GLU A 474 -33.81 -12.86 -21.01
C GLU A 474 -32.88 -12.85 -19.79
N ARG A 475 -31.63 -13.28 -19.95
CA ARG A 475 -30.59 -13.06 -18.93
C ARG A 475 -30.19 -11.59 -18.94
N ILE A 476 -30.19 -10.98 -17.77
CA ILE A 476 -29.76 -9.60 -17.56
C ILE A 476 -28.30 -9.63 -17.11
N GLN A 477 -27.46 -8.85 -17.78
CA GLN A 477 -26.06 -8.70 -17.47
C GLN A 477 -25.73 -7.23 -17.21
N ASN A 478 -25.96 -6.80 -15.98
CA ASN A 478 -25.62 -5.45 -15.52
C ASN A 478 -24.36 -5.52 -14.64
N LYS A 479 -23.21 -5.10 -15.20
CA LYS A 479 -21.90 -5.20 -14.51
C LYS A 479 -21.90 -4.43 -13.19
N GLN A 480 -22.38 -3.17 -13.21
CA GLN A 480 -22.40 -2.31 -12.04
C GLN A 480 -23.29 -2.90 -10.93
N TRP A 481 -24.49 -3.35 -11.29
CA TRP A 481 -25.43 -3.92 -10.33
C TRP A 481 -24.86 -5.20 -9.70
N TYR A 482 -24.30 -6.09 -10.52
CA TYR A 482 -23.74 -7.35 -10.04
C TYR A 482 -22.52 -7.14 -9.15
N THR A 483 -21.66 -6.16 -9.45
CA THR A 483 -20.53 -5.79 -8.58
C THR A 483 -21.02 -5.32 -7.22
N GLN A 484 -22.01 -4.42 -7.15
CA GLN A 484 -22.55 -3.93 -5.87
C GLN A 484 -23.20 -5.06 -5.06
N TYR A 485 -23.97 -5.91 -5.73
CA TYR A 485 -24.57 -7.10 -5.14
C TYR A 485 -23.52 -8.05 -4.55
N ASN A 486 -22.47 -8.38 -5.31
CA ASN A 486 -21.39 -9.26 -4.85
C ASN A 486 -20.56 -8.63 -3.73
N SER A 487 -20.35 -7.32 -3.74
CA SER A 487 -19.73 -6.62 -2.63
C SER A 487 -20.55 -6.81 -1.35
N TYR A 488 -21.86 -6.57 -1.38
CA TYR A 488 -22.73 -6.80 -0.22
C TYR A 488 -22.71 -8.27 0.23
N LYS A 489 -22.77 -9.21 -0.73
CA LYS A 489 -22.68 -10.66 -0.47
C LYS A 489 -21.41 -11.05 0.29
N SER A 490 -20.27 -10.43 -0.04
CA SER A 490 -18.98 -10.76 0.59
C SER A 490 -18.89 -10.37 2.07
N PHE A 491 -19.67 -9.38 2.50
CA PHE A 491 -19.77 -8.96 3.91
C PHE A 491 -20.79 -9.79 4.70
N SER A 492 -21.71 -10.49 4.03
CA SER A 492 -22.67 -11.40 4.67
C SER A 492 -21.97 -12.70 5.06
N SER A 493 -21.67 -12.85 6.35
CA SER A 493 -20.84 -13.94 6.91
C SER A 493 -21.48 -15.35 6.90
N LYS A 494 -22.60 -15.56 6.20
CA LYS A 494 -23.34 -16.84 6.17
C LYS A 494 -23.72 -17.25 4.74
N LYS A 495 -23.19 -18.40 4.28
CA LYS A 495 -23.42 -18.97 2.93
C LYS A 495 -24.87 -19.33 2.60
N GLU A 496 -25.77 -19.46 3.59
CA GLU A 496 -27.18 -19.91 3.39
C GLU A 496 -28.21 -18.77 3.34
N THR A 497 -27.80 -17.55 2.98
CA THR A 497 -28.64 -16.35 3.08
C THR A 497 -29.11 -15.78 1.75
N GLU A 498 -28.79 -16.42 0.62
CA GLU A 498 -29.20 -16.02 -0.73
C GLU A 498 -30.40 -16.88 -1.20
N LYS A 499 -31.44 -16.23 -1.72
CA LYS A 499 -32.61 -16.88 -2.33
C LYS A 499 -32.80 -16.40 -3.77
N GLN A 500 -33.30 -17.28 -4.65
CA GLN A 500 -33.91 -16.88 -5.92
C GLN A 500 -35.40 -16.64 -5.69
N LEU A 501 -35.85 -15.41 -5.94
CA LEU A 501 -37.21 -14.92 -5.71
C LEU A 501 -37.77 -14.23 -6.96
N PHE A 502 -39.05 -13.90 -6.95
CA PHE A 502 -39.77 -13.28 -8.04
C PHE A 502 -40.17 -11.83 -7.72
N HIS A 503 -40.22 -11.00 -8.77
CA HIS A 503 -40.76 -9.63 -8.70
C HIS A 503 -41.52 -9.31 -9.98
N GLY A 504 -42.85 -9.23 -9.89
CA GLY A 504 -43.71 -8.83 -11.00
C GLY A 504 -43.79 -7.31 -11.12
N CYS A 505 -43.75 -6.80 -12.34
CA CYS A 505 -43.84 -5.36 -12.59
C CYS A 505 -44.55 -5.05 -13.91
N ARG A 506 -44.93 -3.78 -14.10
CA ARG A 506 -45.49 -3.29 -15.36
C ARG A 506 -44.39 -3.08 -16.40
N GLN A 507 -44.75 -3.13 -17.68
CA GLN A 507 -43.84 -2.95 -18.81
C GLN A 507 -43.00 -1.66 -18.67
N GLU A 508 -43.60 -0.57 -18.19
CA GLU A 508 -42.94 0.74 -18.06
C GLU A 508 -41.84 0.76 -16.99
N SER A 509 -41.88 -0.18 -16.04
CA SER A 509 -40.91 -0.28 -14.95
C SER A 509 -39.69 -1.13 -15.31
N VAL A 510 -39.72 -1.92 -16.38
CA VAL A 510 -38.68 -2.91 -16.72
C VAL A 510 -37.32 -2.25 -16.90
N ASP A 511 -37.21 -1.29 -17.82
CA ASP A 511 -35.93 -0.64 -18.11
C ASP A 511 -35.49 0.26 -16.94
N LEU A 512 -36.42 0.82 -16.16
CA LEU A 512 -36.10 1.58 -14.95
C LEU A 512 -35.44 0.68 -13.90
N ILE A 513 -35.99 -0.51 -13.64
CA ILE A 513 -35.42 -1.47 -12.68
C ILE A 513 -34.06 -1.97 -13.18
N ILE A 514 -33.93 -2.30 -14.47
CA ILE A 514 -32.66 -2.79 -15.04
C ILE A 514 -31.54 -1.76 -14.92
N ASN A 515 -31.85 -0.47 -15.12
CA ASN A 515 -30.85 0.60 -15.11
C ASN A 515 -30.65 1.26 -13.74
N SER A 516 -31.66 1.22 -12.85
CA SER A 516 -31.66 1.92 -11.56
C SER A 516 -31.81 1.01 -10.34
N PHE A 517 -31.72 -0.32 -10.55
CA PHE A 517 -31.83 -1.36 -9.52
C PHE A 517 -33.20 -1.38 -8.84
N PHE A 518 -33.36 -2.18 -7.77
CA PHE A 518 -34.54 -2.13 -6.91
C PHE A 518 -34.45 -0.94 -5.95
N ASN A 519 -34.86 0.23 -6.42
CA ASN A 519 -34.78 1.47 -5.67
C ASN A 519 -35.90 1.58 -4.62
N ARG A 520 -35.53 1.57 -3.33
CA ARG A 520 -36.49 1.66 -2.21
C ARG A 520 -37.29 2.96 -2.14
N SER A 521 -36.90 4.02 -2.85
CA SER A 521 -37.70 5.26 -2.90
C SER A 521 -39.06 5.06 -3.57
N PHE A 522 -39.25 3.97 -4.31
CA PHE A 522 -40.54 3.54 -4.85
C PHE A 522 -41.33 2.62 -3.89
N ALA A 523 -40.88 2.44 -2.64
CA ALA A 523 -41.62 1.66 -1.67
C ALA A 523 -43.01 2.26 -1.44
N GLY A 524 -44.03 1.39 -1.39
CA GLY A 524 -45.42 1.78 -1.16
C GLY A 524 -46.29 1.95 -2.41
N VAL A 525 -45.74 1.81 -3.63
CA VAL A 525 -46.53 1.76 -4.87
C VAL A 525 -47.59 0.65 -4.84
N ASN A 526 -47.24 -0.50 -4.26
CA ASN A 526 -48.09 -1.70 -4.18
C ASN A 526 -48.41 -2.10 -2.73
N GLY A 527 -48.14 -1.22 -1.76
CA GLY A 527 -48.30 -1.48 -0.32
C GLY A 527 -46.98 -1.66 0.44
N THR A 528 -47.07 -1.57 1.77
CA THR A 528 -45.90 -1.64 2.67
C THR A 528 -46.10 -2.60 3.84
N LEU A 529 -47.00 -3.60 3.75
CA LEU A 529 -47.47 -4.41 4.88
C LEU A 529 -46.35 -4.97 5.79
N PHE A 530 -45.20 -5.33 5.23
CA PHE A 530 -44.06 -5.90 5.95
C PHE A 530 -42.82 -4.98 5.98
N GLY A 531 -42.95 -3.73 5.53
CA GLY A 531 -41.87 -2.75 5.51
C GLY A 531 -41.92 -1.79 4.32
N GLN A 532 -41.20 -0.68 4.43
CA GLN A 532 -40.98 0.31 3.38
C GLN A 532 -39.69 0.00 2.62
N GLY A 533 -39.73 -1.07 1.83
CA GLY A 533 -38.59 -1.59 1.08
C GLY A 533 -39.00 -2.23 -0.25
N ALA A 534 -38.06 -2.94 -0.88
CA ALA A 534 -38.33 -3.68 -2.12
C ALA A 534 -38.86 -5.09 -1.79
N TYR A 535 -39.96 -5.47 -2.45
CA TYR A 535 -40.67 -6.72 -2.19
C TYR A 535 -40.33 -7.80 -3.21
N PHE A 536 -40.09 -9.00 -2.71
CA PHE A 536 -39.82 -10.20 -3.51
C PHE A 536 -40.63 -11.37 -2.97
N SER A 537 -41.01 -12.31 -3.85
CA SER A 537 -41.77 -13.49 -3.44
C SER A 537 -41.10 -14.81 -3.81
N ALA A 538 -41.21 -15.82 -2.95
CA ALA A 538 -40.83 -17.19 -3.28
C ALA A 538 -41.76 -17.82 -4.34
N ASN A 539 -42.98 -17.29 -4.50
CA ASN A 539 -44.00 -17.80 -5.40
C ASN A 539 -44.21 -16.84 -6.58
N ALA A 540 -43.98 -17.33 -7.80
CA ALA A 540 -44.24 -16.57 -9.03
C ALA A 540 -45.71 -16.14 -9.13
N CYS A 541 -46.66 -17.00 -8.75
CA CYS A 541 -48.08 -16.66 -8.81
C CYS A 541 -48.50 -15.52 -7.86
N TYR A 542 -47.76 -15.26 -6.79
CA TYR A 542 -47.99 -14.06 -5.97
C TYR A 542 -47.51 -12.81 -6.73
N SER A 543 -46.32 -12.90 -7.33
CA SER A 543 -45.72 -11.82 -8.12
C SER A 543 -46.52 -11.49 -9.39
N ASP A 544 -47.23 -12.47 -9.96
CA ASP A 544 -48.08 -12.31 -11.15
C ASP A 544 -49.15 -11.22 -10.96
N SER A 545 -49.69 -11.07 -9.74
CA SER A 545 -50.67 -10.00 -9.42
C SER A 545 -50.13 -8.58 -9.62
N TYR A 546 -48.80 -8.42 -9.70
CA TYR A 546 -48.12 -7.15 -9.96
C TYR A 546 -47.55 -7.04 -11.38
N ALA A 547 -47.55 -8.14 -12.14
CA ALA A 547 -47.10 -8.20 -13.53
C ALA A 547 -48.26 -7.85 -14.48
N THR A 548 -48.74 -6.61 -14.44
CA THR A 548 -49.93 -6.20 -15.22
C THR A 548 -49.70 -6.39 -16.73
N PRO A 549 -50.64 -7.02 -17.48
CA PRO A 549 -50.54 -7.16 -18.92
C PRO A 549 -50.44 -5.80 -19.62
N SER A 550 -49.45 -5.67 -20.51
CA SER A 550 -49.27 -4.49 -21.35
C SER A 550 -50.50 -4.25 -22.23
N THR A 551 -50.96 -3.01 -22.29
CA THR A 551 -52.11 -2.62 -23.12
C THR A 551 -51.83 -2.71 -24.61
N GLN A 552 -50.55 -2.76 -25.02
CA GLN A 552 -50.15 -2.80 -26.43
C GLN A 552 -50.12 -4.21 -27.01
N ASN A 553 -49.65 -5.19 -26.25
CA ASN A 553 -49.36 -6.54 -26.75
C ASN A 553 -49.74 -7.66 -25.77
N GLY A 554 -50.32 -7.33 -24.62
CA GLY A 554 -50.70 -8.28 -23.58
C GLY A 554 -49.51 -8.94 -22.85
N GLU A 555 -48.28 -8.50 -23.08
CA GLU A 555 -47.11 -9.06 -22.40
C GLU A 555 -47.10 -8.70 -20.91
N GLN A 556 -46.76 -9.68 -20.08
CA GLN A 556 -46.54 -9.56 -18.64
C GLN A 556 -45.05 -9.76 -18.35
N ASN A 557 -44.53 -9.05 -17.34
CA ASN A 557 -43.10 -9.00 -17.04
C ASN A 557 -42.84 -9.40 -15.59
N MET A 558 -41.98 -10.41 -15.40
CA MET A 558 -41.57 -10.87 -14.08
C MET A 558 -40.07 -11.09 -14.01
N PHE A 559 -39.41 -10.49 -13.04
CA PHE A 559 -38.01 -10.74 -12.78
C PHE A 559 -37.82 -11.98 -11.91
N VAL A 560 -36.77 -12.74 -12.19
CA VAL A 560 -36.15 -13.69 -11.27
C VAL A 560 -34.92 -13.02 -10.67
N VAL A 561 -34.88 -12.97 -9.34
CA VAL A 561 -34.00 -12.09 -8.59
C VAL A 561 -33.19 -12.89 -7.58
N LYS A 562 -31.87 -12.69 -7.56
CA LYS A 562 -31.01 -13.14 -6.47
C LYS A 562 -31.10 -12.14 -5.32
N VAL A 563 -31.56 -12.59 -4.15
CA VAL A 563 -31.81 -11.74 -2.99
C VAL A 563 -31.05 -12.26 -1.79
N ILE A 564 -30.25 -11.40 -1.16
CA ILE A 564 -29.55 -11.69 0.10
C ILE A 564 -30.50 -11.34 1.25
N VAL A 565 -31.29 -12.33 1.66
CA VAL A 565 -32.30 -12.18 2.72
C VAL A 565 -31.68 -12.16 4.11
N GLY A 566 -30.52 -12.78 4.32
CA GLY A 566 -29.84 -12.77 5.61
C GLY A 566 -30.68 -13.40 6.73
N ASN A 567 -30.53 -12.89 7.95
CA ASN A 567 -31.46 -13.19 9.04
C ASN A 567 -32.74 -12.37 8.80
N SER A 568 -33.85 -13.04 8.52
CA SER A 568 -35.16 -12.40 8.35
C SER A 568 -35.97 -12.38 9.65
N THR A 569 -36.84 -11.39 9.81
CA THR A 569 -37.84 -11.32 10.89
C THR A 569 -39.19 -10.84 10.38
N ARG A 570 -40.25 -11.03 11.16
CA ARG A 570 -41.58 -10.56 10.77
C ARG A 570 -41.61 -9.04 10.62
N GLY A 571 -42.10 -8.58 9.46
CA GLY A 571 -42.17 -7.17 9.13
C GLY A 571 -43.40 -6.44 9.68
N ASN A 572 -43.37 -5.11 9.65
CA ASN A 572 -44.54 -4.25 9.87
C ASN A 572 -44.54 -3.00 8.97
N PRO A 573 -45.69 -2.31 8.80
CA PRO A 573 -45.82 -1.26 7.80
C PRO A 573 -44.98 0.00 7.97
N ASN A 574 -44.49 0.24 9.19
CA ASN A 574 -43.78 1.46 9.55
C ASN A 574 -42.24 1.31 9.48
N MET A 575 -41.75 0.09 9.25
CA MET A 575 -40.32 -0.18 9.21
C MET A 575 -39.67 0.42 7.95
N LYS A 576 -38.71 1.32 8.13
CA LYS A 576 -37.86 1.86 7.05
C LYS A 576 -36.50 1.15 6.94
N THR A 577 -36.16 0.35 7.95
CA THR A 577 -34.95 -0.47 8.07
C THR A 577 -35.33 -1.74 8.83
N PRO A 578 -34.59 -2.86 8.67
CA PRO A 578 -34.85 -4.05 9.47
C PRO A 578 -34.50 -3.79 10.95
N PRO A 579 -35.09 -4.55 11.89
CA PRO A 579 -34.69 -4.48 13.30
C PRO A 579 -33.22 -4.86 13.50
N ALA A 580 -32.62 -4.42 14.62
CA ALA A 580 -31.23 -4.71 14.93
C ALA A 580 -30.97 -6.24 14.95
N GLY A 581 -29.92 -6.68 14.24
CA GLY A 581 -29.56 -8.10 14.10
C GLY A 581 -30.24 -8.84 12.94
N PHE A 582 -31.12 -8.16 12.18
CA PHE A 582 -31.78 -8.69 11.00
C PHE A 582 -31.41 -7.91 9.73
N ASP A 583 -31.47 -8.59 8.60
CA ASP A 583 -31.06 -8.09 7.29
C ASP A 583 -32.27 -7.79 6.38
N SER A 584 -33.39 -8.48 6.61
CA SER A 584 -34.64 -8.33 5.86
C SER A 584 -35.85 -8.57 6.76
N THR A 585 -37.03 -8.23 6.25
CA THR A 585 -38.29 -8.65 6.86
C THR A 585 -39.06 -9.60 5.96
N THR A 586 -40.00 -10.34 6.55
CA THR A 586 -40.79 -11.37 5.87
C THR A 586 -42.21 -11.43 6.43
N ASP A 587 -43.11 -12.09 5.71
CA ASP A 587 -44.40 -12.57 6.20
C ASP A 587 -44.31 -13.93 6.92
N GLU A 588 -43.09 -14.48 7.06
CA GLU A 588 -42.78 -15.82 7.59
C GLU A 588 -43.14 -16.97 6.63
N ASP A 589 -43.49 -16.66 5.38
CA ASP A 589 -43.87 -17.63 4.36
C ASP A 589 -43.17 -17.31 3.03
N HIS A 590 -43.82 -16.54 2.15
CA HIS A 590 -43.41 -16.39 0.76
C HIS A 590 -43.02 -14.97 0.37
N ILE A 591 -42.97 -14.00 1.28
CA ILE A 591 -42.59 -12.60 1.00
C ILE A 591 -41.31 -12.24 1.74
N PHE A 592 -40.41 -11.53 1.05
CA PHE A 592 -39.19 -10.96 1.62
C PHE A 592 -39.06 -9.50 1.21
N VAL A 593 -38.72 -8.64 2.17
CA VAL A 593 -38.55 -7.20 1.97
C VAL A 593 -37.11 -6.81 2.29
N THR A 594 -36.43 -6.20 1.31
CA THR A 594 -35.08 -5.67 1.48
C THR A 594 -35.10 -4.15 1.65
N TYR A 595 -34.08 -3.62 2.32
CA TYR A 595 -34.00 -2.21 2.71
C TYR A 595 -32.79 -1.48 2.11
N ARG A 596 -31.97 -2.20 1.35
CA ARG A 596 -30.84 -1.65 0.60
C ARG A 596 -30.96 -2.00 -0.87
N ASP A 597 -30.47 -1.10 -1.71
CA ASP A 597 -30.58 -1.23 -3.18
C ASP A 597 -29.60 -2.29 -3.72
N ASP A 598 -28.54 -2.62 -2.96
CA ASP A 598 -27.50 -3.62 -3.27
C ASP A 598 -27.81 -5.03 -2.73
N GLN A 599 -28.94 -5.22 -2.03
CA GLN A 599 -29.32 -6.53 -1.46
C GLN A 599 -29.92 -7.52 -2.48
N ALA A 600 -30.26 -7.04 -3.68
CA ALA A 600 -30.93 -7.83 -4.70
C ALA A 600 -30.37 -7.55 -6.09
N TYR A 601 -30.29 -8.57 -6.94
CA TYR A 601 -29.84 -8.51 -8.33
C TYR A 601 -30.84 -9.22 -9.24
N ALA A 602 -31.46 -8.50 -10.19
CA ALA A 602 -32.32 -9.11 -11.19
C ALA A 602 -31.48 -9.90 -12.19
N GLU A 603 -31.62 -11.22 -12.18
CA GLU A 603 -30.79 -12.12 -12.99
C GLU A 603 -31.47 -12.45 -14.33
N TYR A 604 -32.80 -12.61 -14.32
CA TYR A 604 -33.58 -12.89 -15.52
C TYR A 604 -34.85 -12.06 -15.58
N LEU A 605 -35.30 -11.75 -16.79
CA LEU A 605 -36.63 -11.24 -17.09
C LEU A 605 -37.41 -12.32 -17.85
N ILE A 606 -38.54 -12.74 -17.29
CA ILE A 606 -39.49 -13.65 -17.91
C ILE A 606 -40.59 -12.80 -18.53
N VAL A 607 -40.85 -13.02 -19.82
CA VAL A 607 -41.95 -12.38 -20.55
C VAL A 607 -42.94 -13.44 -21.01
N TYR A 608 -44.20 -13.28 -20.60
CA TYR A 608 -45.28 -14.24 -20.83
C TYR A 608 -46.60 -13.52 -21.10
N ARG A 609 -47.66 -14.29 -21.41
CA ARG A 609 -49.04 -13.83 -21.61
C ARG A 609 -50.01 -14.86 -21.06
#